data_AF-A0A9X2JFX3-F1
#
_entry.id   AF-A0A9X2JFX3-F1
#
_cell.length_a   1.000
_cell.length_b   1.000
_cell.length_c   1.000
_cell.angle_alpha   90.00
_cell.angle_beta   90.00
_cell.angle_gamma   90.00
#
_symmetry.space_group_name_H-M   'P 1'
#
loop_
_entity.id
_entity.type
_entity.pdbx_description
1 polymer ?
#
loop_
_entity_poly.entity_id
_entity_poly.type
_entity_poly.pdbx_seq_one_letter_code
_entity_poly.pdbx_strand_id
1 'polypeptide(L)'
;MRFLPANPTRQVAAAAALCLLLATGCSSHRNTWRSPAVVAPLDLQSPQALAGGLSPAEWNYAQAFALEQSGQAECVDFYYQAAVAAWPTIAASHGGGASREQDLYHSAVTRMLVAAQHHGRWRPGQGLLVAGRGGLVPVPTAYDGFAWQPAEFSELAPVGEYELAHLKRRYNAPGLGVPLVVVRRGPCIEPFMQVEESFAATAVLRPCSASADGSAGGVFTLELINPLASDTISTSGRSTPLARDISAPFAYPPPENNDLWLQDFLLPGSSTEDGGLYMLEPYQPNKIPVVLIHGLLSDPATWLNMVNDLRADRDIADKYQFWAFRYSTGTQFFRSAATLRKELHQLRATYDPQRDHPAHAQMVLVGHSMGGLVAKLQVMFAGDALWSTLANRPPSQIVTTPATRDGLVSQMFFDPNPDVSRVVFIGTPHQGSSDASRCIGRLGSLLAEQSPETKQEHDQLLRDNPGVFTAEIERRIPSSIDLLKPDNPFLLTMLGMPFSQRVRVHSICGVVNRPLRPEPTDGVVPLWSAQLAGVCSEAIVDSKHTELTHDNATIREVARILRLHTQCR
;
A
#
# COMPACT_ATOMS: atom_id res chain seq x y z
N MET A 1 21.88 -44.71 -19.52
CA MET A 1 22.90 -43.70 -19.12
C MET A 1 22.64 -43.35 -17.66
N ARG A 2 23.63 -43.54 -16.78
CA ARG A 2 23.52 -43.25 -15.34
C ARG A 2 23.38 -41.73 -15.13
N PHE A 3 22.27 -41.28 -14.56
CA PHE A 3 22.11 -39.90 -14.10
C PHE A 3 22.98 -39.68 -12.86
N LEU A 4 23.85 -38.68 -12.92
CA LEU A 4 24.56 -38.16 -11.76
C LEU A 4 23.59 -37.33 -10.90
N PRO A 5 23.60 -37.48 -9.56
CA PRO A 5 22.76 -36.66 -8.70
C PRO A 5 23.23 -35.19 -8.71
N ALA A 6 22.28 -34.26 -8.68
CA ALA A 6 22.54 -32.83 -8.61
C ALA A 6 23.35 -32.49 -7.35
N ASN A 7 24.39 -31.68 -7.52
CA ASN A 7 25.35 -31.35 -6.48
C ASN A 7 24.76 -30.26 -5.54
N PRO A 8 24.47 -30.56 -4.26
CA PRO A 8 23.78 -29.64 -3.33
C PRO A 8 24.54 -28.33 -3.08
N THR A 9 25.85 -28.30 -3.30
CA THR A 9 26.68 -27.09 -3.23
C THR A 9 26.35 -26.04 -4.29
N ARG A 10 25.80 -26.44 -5.45
CA ARG A 10 25.35 -25.47 -6.47
C ARG A 10 24.04 -24.79 -6.10
N GLN A 11 23.15 -25.45 -5.36
CA GLN A 11 21.90 -24.88 -4.87
C GLN A 11 22.15 -23.83 -3.77
N VAL A 12 23.08 -24.11 -2.85
CA VAL A 12 23.46 -23.15 -1.80
C VAL A 12 24.18 -21.93 -2.41
N ALA A 13 25.03 -22.12 -3.40
CA ALA A 13 25.70 -21.03 -4.10
C ALA A 13 24.73 -20.18 -4.96
N ALA A 14 23.73 -20.80 -5.59
CA ALA A 14 22.71 -20.09 -6.36
C ALA A 14 21.74 -19.31 -5.47
N ALA A 15 21.34 -19.87 -4.31
CA ALA A 15 20.56 -19.17 -3.30
C ALA A 15 21.34 -17.98 -2.70
N ALA A 16 22.63 -18.16 -2.40
CA ALA A 16 23.49 -17.08 -1.94
C ALA A 16 23.68 -15.99 -3.00
N ALA A 17 23.80 -16.35 -4.28
CA ALA A 17 23.88 -15.40 -5.39
C ALA A 17 22.56 -14.67 -5.65
N LEU A 18 21.41 -15.31 -5.43
CA LEU A 18 20.08 -14.69 -5.49
C LEU A 18 19.88 -13.69 -4.34
N CYS A 19 20.30 -14.05 -3.12
CA CYS A 19 20.34 -13.13 -1.98
C CYS A 19 21.30 -11.95 -2.22
N LEU A 20 22.48 -12.20 -2.81
CA LEU A 20 23.45 -11.15 -3.16
C LEU A 20 23.01 -10.27 -4.33
N LEU A 21 22.19 -10.76 -5.27
CA LEU A 21 21.68 -9.95 -6.39
C LEU A 21 20.42 -9.15 -6.03
N LEU A 22 19.57 -9.69 -5.15
CA LEU A 22 18.53 -8.89 -4.47
C LEU A 22 19.16 -7.86 -3.51
N ALA A 23 20.31 -8.18 -2.91
CA ALA A 23 21.06 -7.25 -2.08
C ALA A 23 21.92 -6.24 -2.85
N THR A 24 22.35 -6.51 -4.09
CA THR A 24 23.23 -5.56 -4.83
C THR A 24 22.46 -4.45 -5.55
N GLY A 25 21.13 -4.48 -5.53
CA GLY A 25 20.26 -3.30 -5.74
C GLY A 25 19.81 -2.61 -4.45
N CYS A 26 20.03 -3.25 -3.30
CA CYS A 26 19.74 -2.73 -1.98
C CYS A 26 21.05 -2.40 -1.27
N SER A 27 21.62 -1.22 -1.54
CA SER A 27 22.43 -0.57 -0.52
C SER A 27 21.65 -0.65 0.79
N SER A 28 22.25 -1.24 1.82
CA SER A 28 21.70 -1.38 3.17
C SER A 28 21.52 -0.01 3.81
N HIS A 29 20.61 0.80 3.28
CA HIS A 29 20.10 1.97 3.96
C HIS A 29 19.02 1.44 4.89
N ARG A 30 19.40 1.19 6.13
CA ARG A 30 18.41 0.96 7.18
C ARG A 30 17.52 2.19 7.24
N ASN A 31 16.21 1.98 7.17
CA ASN A 31 15.29 3.01 7.60
C ASN A 31 15.65 3.38 9.02
N THR A 32 15.83 4.66 9.27
CA THR A 32 16.01 5.16 10.63
C THR A 32 14.67 5.69 11.09
N TRP A 33 14.28 5.35 12.31
CA TRP A 33 13.18 5.99 13.00
C TRP A 33 13.70 6.48 14.34
N ARG A 34 13.64 7.78 14.56
CA ARG A 34 14.01 8.43 15.82
C ARG A 34 12.75 9.04 16.40
N SER A 35 12.56 8.89 17.70
CA SER A 35 11.51 9.60 18.42
C SER A 35 11.62 11.12 18.17
N PRO A 36 10.50 11.85 18.14
CA PRO A 36 10.52 13.28 17.90
C PRO A 36 11.41 14.02 18.90
N ALA A 37 12.05 15.07 18.41
CA ALA A 37 12.73 16.02 19.27
C ALA A 37 11.70 16.67 20.19
N VAL A 38 11.98 16.64 21.48
CA VAL A 38 11.14 17.22 22.52
C VAL A 38 11.87 18.38 23.16
N VAL A 39 11.09 19.33 23.64
CA VAL A 39 11.59 20.46 24.40
C VAL A 39 12.36 19.99 25.64
N ALA A 40 13.55 20.54 25.87
CA ALA A 40 14.26 20.40 27.13
C ALA A 40 13.47 21.11 28.26
N PRO A 41 13.23 20.46 29.41
CA PRO A 41 12.57 21.10 30.54
C PRO A 41 13.48 22.19 31.13
N LEU A 42 12.87 23.20 31.73
CA LEU A 42 13.60 24.15 32.57
C LEU A 42 13.83 23.56 33.96
N ASP A 43 14.95 23.93 34.59
CA ASP A 43 15.27 23.47 35.94
C ASP A 43 14.34 24.13 36.97
N LEU A 44 13.55 23.30 37.64
CA LEU A 44 12.62 23.71 38.71
C LEU A 44 13.34 24.22 39.95
N GLN A 45 14.63 23.90 40.14
CA GLN A 45 15.46 24.41 41.23
C GLN A 45 16.21 25.70 40.86
N SER A 46 16.08 26.17 39.61
CA SER A 46 16.71 27.42 39.20
C SER A 46 16.15 28.62 39.98
N PRO A 47 16.96 29.67 40.22
CA PRO A 47 16.49 30.89 40.89
C PRO A 47 15.28 31.53 40.21
N GLN A 48 15.18 31.43 38.88
CA GLN A 48 14.03 31.92 38.11
C GLN A 48 12.76 31.11 38.40
N ALA A 49 12.86 29.79 38.51
CA ALA A 49 11.73 28.93 38.85
C ALA A 49 11.27 29.13 40.30
N LEU A 50 12.21 29.24 41.24
CA LEU A 50 11.93 29.50 42.65
C LEU A 50 11.34 30.89 42.90
N ALA A 51 11.61 31.86 42.02
CA ALA A 51 11.01 33.20 42.04
C ALA A 51 9.64 33.28 41.34
N GLY A 52 9.09 32.16 40.85
CA GLY A 52 7.79 32.12 40.16
C GLY A 52 7.81 32.70 38.75
N GLY A 53 8.99 32.78 38.11
CA GLY A 53 9.16 33.34 36.76
C GLY A 53 8.76 32.43 35.60
N LEU A 54 8.38 31.17 35.86
CA LEU A 54 7.95 30.23 34.83
C LEU A 54 6.48 30.42 34.48
N SER A 55 6.14 30.31 33.20
CA SER A 55 4.74 30.21 32.78
C SER A 55 4.09 28.92 33.34
N PRO A 56 2.75 28.87 33.50
CA PRO A 56 2.08 27.65 33.91
C PRO A 56 2.36 26.46 32.98
N ALA A 57 2.56 26.69 31.68
CA ALA A 57 2.92 25.65 30.72
C ALA A 57 4.32 25.08 31.00
N GLU A 58 5.32 25.94 31.22
CA GLU A 58 6.69 25.53 31.54
C GLU A 58 6.79 24.78 32.86
N TRP A 59 6.12 25.27 33.89
CA TRP A 59 6.16 24.64 35.20
C TRP A 59 5.54 23.24 35.15
N ASN A 60 4.36 23.09 34.53
CA ASN A 60 3.72 21.78 34.36
C ASN A 60 4.58 20.84 33.51
N TYR A 61 5.18 21.34 32.41
CA TYR A 61 6.03 20.53 31.56
C TYR A 61 7.29 20.02 32.28
N ALA A 62 7.95 20.88 33.06
CA ALA A 62 9.13 20.48 33.83
C ALA A 62 8.79 19.46 34.93
N GLN A 63 7.64 19.61 35.60
CA GLN A 63 7.15 18.63 36.58
C GLN A 63 6.81 17.29 35.92
N ALA A 64 6.12 17.32 34.77
CA ALA A 64 5.81 16.12 34.00
C ALA A 64 7.08 15.34 33.65
N PHE A 65 8.12 16.05 33.21
CA PHE A 65 9.41 15.45 32.84
C PHE A 65 10.13 14.80 34.03
N ALA A 66 10.10 15.45 35.21
CA ALA A 66 10.66 14.87 36.43
C ALA A 66 9.90 13.61 36.87
N LEU A 67 8.57 13.63 36.82
CA LEU A 67 7.73 12.48 37.14
C LEU A 67 7.95 11.31 36.17
N GLU A 68 8.06 11.59 34.88
CA GLU A 68 8.32 10.58 33.85
C GLU A 68 9.67 9.90 34.05
N GLN A 69 10.74 10.65 34.37
CA GLN A 69 12.04 10.07 34.71
C GLN A 69 11.98 9.15 35.94
N SER A 70 11.08 9.45 36.88
CA SER A 70 10.85 8.61 38.05
C SER A 70 9.85 7.46 37.83
N GLY A 71 9.32 7.31 36.61
CA GLY A 71 8.36 6.26 36.26
C GLY A 71 6.96 6.45 36.86
N GLN A 72 6.58 7.67 37.22
CA GLN A 72 5.28 8.00 37.83
C GLN A 72 4.23 8.32 36.78
N ALA A 73 3.06 7.68 36.87
CA ALA A 73 1.97 7.80 35.89
C ALA A 73 1.34 9.21 35.86
N GLU A 74 1.51 9.97 36.93
CA GLU A 74 1.09 11.37 37.08
C GLU A 74 1.74 12.28 36.04
N CYS A 75 2.86 11.88 35.42
CA CYS A 75 3.46 12.65 34.33
C CYS A 75 2.48 12.93 33.18
N VAL A 76 1.55 12.00 32.91
CA VAL A 76 0.48 12.16 31.89
C VAL A 76 -0.39 13.37 32.21
N ASP A 77 -0.75 13.54 33.47
CA ASP A 77 -1.63 14.61 33.94
C ASP A 77 -0.93 15.97 33.81
N PHE A 78 0.35 16.05 34.18
CA PHE A 78 1.12 17.28 34.05
C PHE A 78 1.45 17.63 32.59
N TYR A 79 1.69 16.65 31.71
CA TYR A 79 1.80 16.94 30.28
C TYR A 79 0.48 17.45 29.68
N TYR A 80 -0.65 16.86 30.07
CA TYR A 80 -1.97 17.36 29.69
C TYR A 80 -2.16 18.82 30.16
N GLN A 81 -1.85 19.13 31.43
CA GLN A 81 -1.95 20.50 31.95
C GLN A 81 -1.00 21.48 31.27
N ALA A 82 0.21 21.04 30.89
CA ALA A 82 1.15 21.86 30.13
C ALA A 82 0.59 22.24 28.75
N ALA A 83 0.00 21.28 28.02
CA ALA A 83 -0.64 21.54 26.74
C ALA A 83 -1.86 22.44 26.87
N VAL A 84 -2.71 22.22 27.89
CA VAL A 84 -3.86 23.07 28.23
C VAL A 84 -3.42 24.52 28.51
N ALA A 85 -2.37 24.71 29.31
CA ALA A 85 -1.86 26.02 29.67
C ALA A 85 -1.21 26.78 28.49
N ALA A 86 -0.66 26.05 27.51
CA ALA A 86 -0.08 26.65 26.30
C ALA A 86 -1.13 27.05 25.25
N TRP A 87 -2.34 26.48 25.29
CA TRP A 87 -3.37 26.69 24.28
C TRP A 87 -3.75 28.17 24.00
N PRO A 88 -3.90 29.06 24.99
CA PRO A 88 -4.23 30.46 24.71
C PRO A 88 -3.24 31.15 23.75
N THR A 89 -1.94 30.82 23.86
CA THR A 89 -0.90 31.32 22.95
C THR A 89 -1.06 30.74 21.55
N ILE A 90 -1.35 29.44 21.45
CA ILE A 90 -1.63 28.76 20.17
C ILE A 90 -2.84 29.36 19.46
N ALA A 91 -3.92 29.61 20.20
CA ALA A 91 -5.16 30.17 19.67
C ALA A 91 -4.98 31.62 19.19
N ALA A 92 -4.12 32.40 19.86
CA ALA A 92 -3.79 33.78 19.47
C ALA A 92 -2.85 33.82 18.25
N SER A 93 -1.90 32.89 18.18
CA SER A 93 -0.94 32.78 17.06
C SER A 93 -1.55 32.09 15.83
N HIS A 94 -2.75 31.51 15.96
CA HIS A 94 -3.42 30.71 14.92
C HIS A 94 -2.55 29.52 14.49
N GLY A 95 -1.78 28.96 15.43
CA GLY A 95 -0.81 27.89 15.16
C GLY A 95 0.40 28.32 14.32
N GLY A 96 0.59 29.61 14.05
CA GLY A 96 1.70 30.16 13.26
C GLY A 96 2.65 31.02 14.10
N GLY A 97 3.96 30.82 13.92
CA GLY A 97 5.02 31.60 14.57
C GLY A 97 5.85 30.78 15.55
N ALA A 98 7.18 30.86 15.46
CA ALA A 98 8.06 30.13 16.38
C ALA A 98 8.03 30.80 17.76
N SER A 99 7.29 30.21 18.71
CA SER A 99 7.30 30.58 20.12
C SER A 99 7.63 29.37 20.99
N ARG A 100 8.28 29.65 22.13
CA ARG A 100 8.63 28.65 23.12
C ARG A 100 7.40 27.85 23.58
N GLU A 101 6.27 28.53 23.77
CA GLU A 101 4.99 27.97 24.19
C GLU A 101 4.39 27.06 23.12
N GLN A 102 4.60 27.36 21.84
CA GLN A 102 4.17 26.48 20.76
C GLN A 102 4.97 25.18 20.73
N ASP A 103 6.29 25.28 20.90
CA ASP A 103 7.16 24.10 21.03
C ASP A 103 6.79 23.28 22.28
N LEU A 104 6.48 23.94 23.39
CA LEU A 104 6.02 23.30 24.62
C LEU A 104 4.69 22.59 24.42
N TYR A 105 3.72 23.18 23.71
CA TYR A 105 2.45 22.54 23.39
C TYR A 105 2.65 21.25 22.58
N HIS A 106 3.39 21.31 21.46
CA HIS A 106 3.65 20.12 20.64
C HIS A 106 4.43 19.06 21.42
N SER A 107 5.42 19.48 22.21
CA SER A 107 6.23 18.57 23.04
C SER A 107 5.40 17.93 24.16
N ALA A 108 4.54 18.70 24.81
CA ALA A 108 3.64 18.21 25.85
C ALA A 108 2.65 17.19 25.30
N VAL A 109 1.98 17.48 24.17
CA VAL A 109 1.07 16.53 23.51
C VAL A 109 1.82 15.26 23.09
N THR A 110 3.01 15.40 22.50
CA THR A 110 3.87 14.27 22.10
C THR A 110 4.16 13.35 23.29
N ARG A 111 4.70 13.91 24.39
CA ARG A 111 5.07 13.12 25.56
C ARG A 111 3.87 12.58 26.31
N MET A 112 2.76 13.33 26.37
CA MET A 112 1.49 12.89 26.93
C MET A 112 1.01 11.59 26.26
N LEU A 113 1.01 11.52 24.93
CA LEU A 113 0.54 10.34 24.20
C LEU A 113 1.44 9.13 24.42
N VAL A 114 2.77 9.33 24.44
CA VAL A 114 3.74 8.25 24.71
C VAL A 114 3.61 7.74 26.15
N ALA A 115 3.64 8.64 27.13
CA ALA A 115 3.50 8.30 28.55
C ALA A 115 2.14 7.67 28.85
N ALA A 116 1.06 8.14 28.21
CA ALA A 116 -0.26 7.58 28.39
C ALA A 116 -0.35 6.13 27.94
N GLN A 117 0.26 5.78 26.80
CA GLN A 117 0.33 4.38 26.35
C GLN A 117 1.21 3.54 27.30
N HIS A 118 2.37 4.06 27.70
CA HIS A 118 3.28 3.36 28.61
C HIS A 118 2.64 3.02 29.96
N HIS A 119 1.84 3.94 30.53
CA HIS A 119 1.16 3.76 31.82
C HIS A 119 -0.28 3.21 31.69
N GLY A 120 -0.73 2.77 30.51
CA GLY A 120 -2.08 2.24 30.30
C GLY A 120 -3.21 3.26 30.49
N ARG A 121 -2.89 4.56 30.35
CA ARG A 121 -3.81 5.71 30.33
C ARG A 121 -4.34 6.04 28.94
N TRP A 122 -3.87 5.37 27.89
CA TRP A 122 -4.52 5.33 26.57
C TRP A 122 -5.17 3.96 26.37
N ARG A 123 -6.42 3.94 25.90
CA ARG A 123 -7.11 2.71 25.51
C ARG A 123 -7.85 2.92 24.19
N PRO A 124 -7.63 2.07 23.16
CA PRO A 124 -8.36 2.16 21.90
C PRO A 124 -9.88 2.17 22.13
N GLY A 125 -10.59 3.08 21.48
CA GLY A 125 -12.03 3.30 21.64
C GLY A 125 -12.48 3.97 22.94
N GLN A 126 -11.63 4.09 23.97
CA GLN A 126 -11.94 4.76 25.24
C GLN A 126 -11.19 6.08 25.41
N GLY A 127 -10.10 6.29 24.68
CA GLY A 127 -9.34 7.54 24.65
C GLY A 127 -8.32 7.68 25.78
N LEU A 128 -7.94 8.93 26.04
CA LEU A 128 -6.97 9.33 27.06
C LEU A 128 -7.63 9.45 28.44
N LEU A 129 -6.96 8.96 29.49
CA LEU A 129 -7.39 9.07 30.89
C LEU A 129 -6.46 10.01 31.68
N VAL A 130 -7.04 11.02 32.33
CA VAL A 130 -6.31 11.98 33.19
C VAL A 130 -6.91 12.02 34.61
N ALA A 131 -6.16 12.51 35.58
CA ALA A 131 -6.62 12.69 36.96
C ALA A 131 -7.70 13.79 37.06
N GLY A 132 -8.84 13.43 37.65
CA GLY A 132 -9.93 14.32 38.01
C GLY A 132 -10.25 14.28 39.51
N ARG A 133 -11.29 15.02 39.94
CA ARG A 133 -11.66 15.19 41.36
C ARG A 133 -12.05 13.90 42.11
N GLY A 134 -12.24 12.77 41.40
CA GLY A 134 -12.67 11.50 41.99
C GLY A 134 -11.96 10.27 41.41
N GLY A 135 -10.78 10.45 40.80
CA GLY A 135 -10.04 9.40 40.11
C GLY A 135 -9.82 9.72 38.63
N LEU A 136 -9.54 8.70 37.83
CA LEU A 136 -9.27 8.87 36.40
C LEU A 136 -10.55 9.19 35.64
N VAL A 137 -10.49 10.23 34.82
CA VAL A 137 -11.59 10.67 33.95
C VAL A 137 -11.13 10.64 32.49
N PRO A 138 -12.00 10.22 31.55
CA PRO A 138 -11.69 10.26 30.14
C PRO A 138 -11.66 11.70 29.64
N VAL A 139 -10.65 12.03 28.84
CA VAL A 139 -10.63 13.21 27.99
C VAL A 139 -11.49 12.90 26.76
N PRO A 140 -12.51 13.71 26.44
CA PRO A 140 -13.25 13.57 25.19
C PRO A 140 -12.29 13.41 24.01
N THR A 141 -12.51 12.37 23.20
CA THR A 141 -11.64 12.08 22.05
C THR A 141 -12.50 12.05 20.79
N ALA A 142 -12.14 12.86 19.79
CA ALA A 142 -12.81 12.91 18.50
C ALA A 142 -11.91 12.34 17.41
N TYR A 143 -12.52 11.68 16.42
CA TYR A 143 -11.84 11.06 15.30
C TYR A 143 -12.44 11.64 14.01
N ASP A 144 -11.67 12.44 13.28
CA ASP A 144 -12.17 13.18 12.12
C ASP A 144 -11.53 12.67 10.81
N GLY A 145 -12.39 12.41 9.81
CA GLY A 145 -11.97 12.03 8.47
C GLY A 145 -11.39 10.62 8.31
N PHE A 146 -11.54 9.72 9.29
CA PHE A 146 -11.07 8.33 9.18
C PHE A 146 -12.17 7.37 8.71
N ALA A 147 -11.78 6.38 7.90
CA ALA A 147 -12.60 5.20 7.65
C ALA A 147 -12.50 4.16 8.77
N TRP A 148 -11.46 4.26 9.61
CA TRP A 148 -11.21 3.41 10.76
C TRP A 148 -12.09 3.76 11.96
N GLN A 149 -12.44 2.75 12.74
CA GLN A 149 -13.16 2.88 14.00
C GLN A 149 -12.22 3.27 15.15
N PRO A 150 -12.71 3.98 16.19
CA PRO A 150 -11.91 4.36 17.36
C PRO A 150 -11.14 3.22 18.05
N ALA A 151 -11.69 1.99 18.03
CA ALA A 151 -11.07 0.81 18.61
C ALA A 151 -9.83 0.31 17.83
N GLU A 152 -9.63 0.79 16.60
CA GLU A 152 -8.54 0.38 15.70
C GLU A 152 -7.29 1.26 15.86
N PHE A 153 -7.31 2.26 16.74
CA PHE A 153 -6.16 3.12 17.08
C PHE A 153 -5.32 2.48 18.18
N SER A 154 -4.75 1.31 17.87
CA SER A 154 -4.06 0.44 18.85
C SER A 154 -2.81 1.09 19.43
N GLU A 155 -2.04 1.77 18.59
CA GLU A 155 -0.84 2.52 18.99
C GLU A 155 -0.84 3.89 18.32
N LEU A 156 -0.43 4.91 19.07
CA LEU A 156 -0.22 6.28 18.61
C LEU A 156 1.27 6.60 18.70
N ALA A 157 1.97 6.60 17.58
CA ALA A 157 3.40 6.85 17.52
C ALA A 157 3.67 8.25 16.95
N PRO A 158 4.05 9.24 17.79
CA PRO A 158 4.46 10.54 17.30
C PRO A 158 5.59 10.46 16.28
N VAL A 159 5.43 11.19 15.16
CA VAL A 159 6.41 11.22 14.07
C VAL A 159 7.61 12.04 14.51
N GLY A 160 8.78 11.41 14.50
CA GLY A 160 10.06 12.09 14.68
C GLY A 160 10.87 12.14 13.39
N GLU A 161 12.19 12.09 13.53
CA GLU A 161 13.07 12.04 12.36
C GLU A 161 13.13 10.64 11.79
N TYR A 162 12.94 10.52 10.49
CA TYR A 162 13.12 9.25 9.81
C TYR A 162 13.79 9.44 8.45
N GLU A 163 14.48 8.39 8.02
CA GLU A 163 14.99 8.26 6.65
C GLU A 163 14.37 7.06 5.98
N LEU A 164 13.93 7.26 4.74
CA LEU A 164 13.24 6.28 3.94
C LEU A 164 13.96 6.18 2.60
N ALA A 165 14.88 5.22 2.49
CA ALA A 165 15.80 5.14 1.36
C ALA A 165 15.11 4.99 0.00
N HIS A 166 13.96 4.33 0.01
CA HIS A 166 13.21 3.97 -1.19
C HIS A 166 12.11 4.99 -1.54
N LEU A 167 11.88 6.02 -0.71
CA LEU A 167 10.88 7.05 -0.96
C LEU A 167 11.54 8.32 -1.53
N LYS A 168 11.25 8.63 -2.80
CA LYS A 168 11.82 9.76 -3.54
C LYS A 168 11.26 11.11 -3.07
N ARG A 169 10.07 11.14 -2.47
CA ARG A 169 9.39 12.35 -1.98
C ARG A 169 8.73 12.12 -0.64
N ARG A 170 8.83 13.10 0.24
CA ARG A 170 8.13 13.12 1.52
C ARG A 170 7.05 14.20 1.46
N TYR A 171 5.87 13.87 1.97
CA TYR A 171 4.74 14.79 2.07
C TYR A 171 4.45 15.07 3.53
N ASN A 172 5.16 16.06 4.05
CA ASN A 172 4.94 16.59 5.37
C ASN A 172 4.81 18.11 5.33
N ALA A 173 4.15 18.65 6.34
CA ALA A 173 4.00 20.10 6.49
C ALA A 173 3.94 20.46 7.99
N PRO A 174 4.58 21.57 8.39
CA PRO A 174 4.39 22.11 9.73
C PRO A 174 2.97 22.67 9.88
N GLY A 175 2.51 22.79 11.12
CA GLY A 175 1.21 23.38 11.43
C GLY A 175 0.84 23.13 12.89
N LEU A 176 -0.45 23.26 13.19
CA LEU A 176 -0.98 22.94 14.51
C LEU A 176 -1.08 21.42 14.72
N GLY A 177 -0.57 20.94 15.85
CA GLY A 177 -0.75 19.56 16.31
C GLY A 177 0.50 18.71 16.16
N VAL A 178 0.38 17.45 16.55
CA VAL A 178 1.46 16.47 16.52
C VAL A 178 1.12 15.42 15.45
N PRO A 179 1.91 15.32 14.36
CA PRO A 179 1.77 14.23 13.41
C PRO A 179 2.07 12.89 14.09
N LEU A 180 1.24 11.89 13.79
CA LEU A 180 1.32 10.54 14.32
C LEU A 180 1.34 9.53 13.17
N VAL A 181 2.03 8.42 13.39
CA VAL A 181 1.68 7.14 12.80
C VAL A 181 0.77 6.41 13.78
N VAL A 182 -0.40 6.01 13.33
CA VAL A 182 -1.29 5.13 14.07
C VAL A 182 -1.04 3.71 13.60
N VAL A 183 -0.74 2.79 14.53
CA VAL A 183 -0.72 1.36 14.24
C VAL A 183 -2.04 0.76 14.67
N ARG A 184 -2.68 0.08 13.74
CA ARG A 184 -3.83 -0.76 13.97
C ARG A 184 -3.36 -2.19 14.16
N ARG A 185 -3.81 -2.84 15.24
CA ARG A 185 -3.64 -4.27 15.47
C ARG A 185 -5.00 -4.88 15.81
N GLY A 186 -5.43 -5.85 15.02
CA GLY A 186 -6.68 -6.53 15.30
C GLY A 186 -6.96 -7.69 14.35
N PRO A 187 -7.89 -8.58 14.72
CA PRO A 187 -8.34 -9.60 13.79
C PRO A 187 -8.87 -8.94 12.51
N CYS A 188 -8.68 -9.60 11.36
CA CYS A 188 -9.32 -9.21 10.10
C CYS A 188 -10.84 -9.43 10.22
N ILE A 189 -11.54 -8.54 10.94
CA ILE A 189 -13.01 -8.56 11.03
C ILE A 189 -13.59 -8.26 9.64
N GLU A 190 -12.89 -7.43 8.85
CA GLU A 190 -13.22 -7.10 7.46
C GLU A 190 -12.36 -7.91 6.48
N PRO A 191 -12.96 -8.60 5.48
CA PRO A 191 -12.23 -9.28 4.43
C PRO A 191 -11.30 -8.32 3.65
N PHE A 192 -10.17 -8.82 3.17
CA PHE A 192 -9.17 -8.06 2.39
C PHE A 192 -8.42 -6.95 3.17
N MET A 193 -8.59 -6.86 4.50
CA MET A 193 -7.76 -6.04 5.40
C MET A 193 -6.62 -6.85 6.00
N GLN A 194 -5.57 -6.19 6.48
CA GLN A 194 -4.44 -6.86 7.13
C GLN A 194 -4.60 -6.87 8.67
N VAL A 195 -3.84 -7.75 9.32
CA VAL A 195 -3.82 -7.87 10.80
C VAL A 195 -3.18 -6.65 11.45
N GLU A 196 -2.12 -6.13 10.81
CA GLU A 196 -1.43 -4.92 11.23
C GLU A 196 -1.31 -3.94 10.06
N GLU A 197 -1.71 -2.69 10.28
CA GLU A 197 -1.64 -1.61 9.29
C GLU A 197 -1.24 -0.31 9.97
N SER A 198 -0.55 0.56 9.23
CA SER A 198 -0.18 1.89 9.69
C SER A 198 -0.82 2.97 8.83
N PHE A 199 -1.30 4.04 9.48
CA PHE A 199 -1.86 5.20 8.79
C PHE A 199 -1.52 6.50 9.51
N ALA A 200 -1.60 7.63 8.78
CA ALA A 200 -1.24 8.93 9.32
C ALA A 200 -2.41 9.52 10.11
N ALA A 201 -2.11 10.21 11.21
CA ALA A 201 -3.06 11.04 11.95
C ALA A 201 -2.36 12.31 12.45
N THR A 202 -3.12 13.32 12.84
CA THR A 202 -2.62 14.46 13.59
C THR A 202 -3.40 14.60 14.88
N ALA A 203 -2.70 14.66 16.01
CA ALA A 203 -3.29 14.91 17.32
C ALA A 203 -3.31 16.40 17.65
N VAL A 204 -4.49 16.91 18.04
CA VAL A 204 -4.69 18.28 18.52
C VAL A 204 -5.46 18.22 19.83
N LEU A 205 -4.90 18.80 20.90
CA LEU A 205 -5.59 18.96 22.18
C LEU A 205 -6.10 20.40 22.29
N ARG A 206 -7.42 20.61 22.23
CA ARG A 206 -8.02 21.95 22.25
C ARG A 206 -9.30 22.03 23.08
N PRO A 207 -9.72 23.22 23.56
CA PRO A 207 -10.99 23.40 24.25
C PRO A 207 -12.16 22.95 23.38
N CYS A 208 -13.17 22.34 24.01
CA CYS A 208 -14.45 22.09 23.34
C CYS A 208 -15.01 23.40 22.79
N SER A 209 -15.47 23.39 21.54
CA SER A 209 -16.28 24.49 21.00
C SER A 209 -17.51 24.67 21.90
N ALA A 210 -17.80 25.91 22.31
CA ALA A 210 -18.92 26.23 23.19
C ALA A 210 -20.24 25.63 22.67
N SER A 211 -20.99 24.93 23.52
CA SER A 211 -22.42 24.73 23.28
C SER A 211 -23.12 26.10 23.30
N ALA A 212 -24.27 26.19 22.62
CA ALA A 212 -25.10 27.41 22.52
C ALA A 212 -25.51 28.02 23.89
N ASP A 213 -25.26 27.30 24.99
CA ASP A 213 -25.64 27.68 26.35
C ASP A 213 -24.54 28.44 27.10
N GLY A 214 -23.44 28.81 26.42
CA GLY A 214 -22.43 29.75 26.96
C GLY A 214 -21.56 29.19 28.10
N SER A 215 -21.72 27.93 28.49
CA SER A 215 -20.84 27.25 29.45
C SER A 215 -19.61 26.68 28.72
N ALA A 216 -18.71 27.56 28.30
CA ALA A 216 -17.45 27.17 27.66
C ALA A 216 -16.26 27.76 28.41
N GLY A 217 -15.42 26.87 28.95
CA GLY A 217 -14.19 27.25 29.64
C GLY A 217 -13.76 26.18 30.63
N GLY A 218 -13.23 25.05 30.15
CA GLY A 218 -12.56 24.09 31.04
C GLY A 218 -12.37 22.68 30.50
N VAL A 219 -13.23 22.21 29.59
CA VAL A 219 -13.11 20.85 29.02
C VAL A 219 -12.34 20.92 27.71
N PHE A 220 -11.28 20.11 27.60
CA PHE A 220 -10.50 19.93 26.38
C PHE A 220 -10.88 18.61 25.70
N THR A 221 -10.77 18.58 24.39
CA THR A 221 -10.94 17.39 23.54
C THR A 221 -9.61 17.09 22.87
N LEU A 222 -9.24 15.81 22.85
CA LEU A 222 -8.18 15.28 22.01
C LEU A 222 -8.78 14.92 20.65
N GLU A 223 -8.45 15.68 19.61
CA GLU A 223 -8.89 15.41 18.25
C GLU A 223 -7.77 14.68 17.50
N LEU A 224 -8.10 13.49 16.99
CA LEU A 224 -7.29 12.79 16.01
C LEU A 224 -7.89 13.09 14.65
N ILE A 225 -7.12 13.71 13.76
CA ILE A 225 -7.58 14.20 12.46
C ILE A 225 -6.82 13.45 11.36
N ASN A 226 -7.53 12.99 10.33
CA ASN A 226 -6.91 12.38 9.16
C ASN A 226 -6.28 13.47 8.25
N PRO A 227 -4.94 13.56 8.16
CA PRO A 227 -4.26 14.56 7.35
C PRO A 227 -4.46 14.37 5.83
N LEU A 228 -4.98 13.22 5.40
CA LEU A 228 -5.39 12.99 4.01
C LEU A 228 -6.76 13.57 3.71
N ALA A 229 -7.63 13.71 4.72
CA ALA A 229 -8.99 14.25 4.59
C ALA A 229 -9.06 15.76 4.89
N SER A 230 -8.15 16.29 5.72
CA SER A 230 -8.07 17.73 6.04
C SER A 230 -6.61 18.19 6.19
N ASP A 231 -6.26 19.33 5.61
CA ASP A 231 -4.93 19.96 5.75
C ASP A 231 -4.97 21.24 6.62
N THR A 232 -6.15 21.62 7.08
CA THR A 232 -6.41 22.76 7.94
C THR A 232 -7.41 22.42 9.03
N ILE A 233 -7.40 23.20 10.10
CA ILE A 233 -8.33 23.12 11.22
C ILE A 233 -8.83 24.53 11.57
N SER A 234 -10.09 24.66 11.97
CA SER A 234 -10.61 25.96 12.42
C SER A 234 -10.18 26.24 13.85
N THR A 235 -9.45 27.34 14.06
CA THR A 235 -9.16 27.88 15.40
C THR A 235 -9.61 29.34 15.48
N SER A 236 -10.41 29.67 16.49
CA SER A 236 -10.95 31.03 16.69
C SER A 236 -11.65 31.63 15.45
N GLY A 237 -12.32 30.78 14.66
CA GLY A 237 -13.02 31.20 13.44
C GLY A 237 -12.12 31.42 12.21
N ARG A 238 -10.83 31.06 12.28
CA ARG A 238 -9.88 31.14 11.17
C ARG A 238 -9.35 29.76 10.79
N SER A 239 -9.01 29.59 9.51
CA SER A 239 -8.38 28.37 9.00
C SER A 239 -6.89 28.39 9.32
N THR A 240 -6.43 27.38 10.06
CA THR A 240 -5.04 27.20 10.49
C THR A 240 -4.47 25.95 9.83
N PRO A 241 -3.24 25.99 9.26
CA PRO A 241 -2.57 24.80 8.74
C PRO A 241 -2.44 23.71 9.81
N LEU A 242 -2.80 22.48 9.45
CA LEU A 242 -2.63 21.30 10.29
C LEU A 242 -1.23 20.73 10.10
N ALA A 243 -0.52 20.39 11.18
CA ALA A 243 0.72 19.63 11.07
C ALA A 243 0.42 18.26 10.48
N ARG A 244 1.21 17.78 9.52
CA ARG A 244 0.97 16.47 8.91
C ARG A 244 2.24 15.81 8.42
N ASP A 245 2.23 14.49 8.43
CA ASP A 245 3.19 13.66 7.70
C ASP A 245 2.48 12.42 7.16
N ILE A 246 2.07 12.47 5.90
CA ILE A 246 1.36 11.35 5.25
C ILE A 246 2.32 10.31 4.69
N SER A 247 3.63 10.59 4.70
CA SER A 247 4.67 9.67 4.27
C SER A 247 5.23 8.84 5.42
N ALA A 248 5.14 9.33 6.66
CA ALA A 248 5.66 8.66 7.87
C ALA A 248 5.12 7.24 8.09
N PRO A 249 3.86 6.88 7.81
CA PRO A 249 3.39 5.51 8.00
C PRO A 249 4.16 4.48 7.17
N PHE A 250 4.67 4.88 6.01
CA PHE A 250 5.54 4.03 5.19
C PHE A 250 6.94 3.87 5.75
N ALA A 251 7.36 4.67 6.74
CA ALA A 251 8.68 4.58 7.35
C ALA A 251 8.66 3.87 8.70
N TYR A 252 7.47 3.72 9.29
CA TYR A 252 7.32 3.25 10.66
C TYR A 252 7.74 1.77 10.77
N PRO A 253 8.71 1.45 11.62
CA PRO A 253 9.20 0.07 11.73
C PRO A 253 8.14 -0.81 12.41
N PRO A 254 7.98 -2.07 11.96
CA PRO A 254 7.24 -3.06 12.73
C PRO A 254 7.95 -3.31 14.08
N PRO A 255 7.22 -3.76 15.12
CA PRO A 255 7.76 -3.95 16.46
C PRO A 255 8.87 -5.01 16.59
N GLU A 256 9.16 -5.80 15.53
CA GLU A 256 10.27 -6.76 15.52
C GLU A 256 11.38 -6.35 14.56
N ASN A 257 12.60 -6.34 15.10
CA ASN A 257 13.85 -5.88 14.50
C ASN A 257 14.29 -6.75 13.30
N ASN A 258 13.60 -6.59 12.17
CA ASN A 258 13.96 -7.23 10.91
C ASN A 258 14.19 -6.16 9.86
N ASP A 259 15.35 -6.18 9.19
CA ASP A 259 15.71 -5.29 8.06
C ASP A 259 14.86 -5.58 6.79
N LEU A 260 13.62 -6.07 7.00
CA LEU A 260 12.64 -6.57 6.05
C LEU A 260 11.29 -5.86 6.28
N TRP A 261 11.29 -4.57 6.61
CA TRP A 261 10.07 -3.81 6.97
C TRP A 261 9.26 -3.38 5.73
N LEU A 262 9.92 -3.13 4.59
CA LEU A 262 9.25 -3.10 3.28
C LEU A 262 8.55 -4.43 3.06
N GLN A 263 9.14 -5.52 3.57
CA GLN A 263 8.58 -6.84 3.48
C GLN A 263 7.24 -6.95 4.22
N ASP A 264 6.86 -6.18 5.25
CA ASP A 264 5.50 -6.24 5.85
C ASP A 264 4.44 -5.46 5.06
N PHE A 265 4.83 -4.44 4.29
CA PHE A 265 4.00 -3.90 3.19
C PHE A 265 3.87 -4.91 2.02
N LEU A 266 4.70 -5.97 2.03
CA LEU A 266 4.83 -7.00 0.99
C LEU A 266 4.51 -8.43 1.43
N LEU A 267 4.27 -8.70 2.71
CA LEU A 267 4.17 -10.01 3.33
C LEU A 267 2.85 -10.05 4.12
N PRO A 268 1.77 -10.55 3.48
CA PRO A 268 0.63 -11.12 4.18
C PRO A 268 1.15 -12.10 5.22
N GLY A 269 0.59 -12.03 6.42
CA GLY A 269 1.03 -12.81 7.58
C GLY A 269 1.42 -14.25 7.23
N SER A 270 2.73 -14.52 7.28
CA SER A 270 3.41 -15.71 7.83
C SER A 270 2.80 -17.12 7.73
N SER A 271 1.76 -17.40 6.92
CA SER A 271 1.14 -18.75 6.88
C SER A 271 0.15 -19.06 5.74
N THR A 272 -0.01 -18.25 4.69
CA THR A 272 -0.73 -18.71 3.48
C THR A 272 0.08 -18.45 2.22
N GLU A 273 0.42 -19.53 1.51
CA GLU A 273 1.22 -19.51 0.26
C GLU A 273 0.50 -18.88 -0.94
N ASP A 274 -0.76 -18.46 -0.78
CA ASP A 274 -1.59 -17.91 -1.86
C ASP A 274 -1.73 -16.40 -1.70
N GLY A 275 -1.06 -15.63 -2.56
CA GLY A 275 -1.27 -14.19 -2.66
C GLY A 275 -2.73 -13.81 -2.95
N GLY A 276 -3.11 -12.57 -2.65
CA GLY A 276 -4.46 -12.06 -2.86
C GLY A 276 -4.55 -10.54 -2.90
N LEU A 277 -5.78 -10.06 -3.07
CA LEU A 277 -6.18 -8.66 -3.06
C LEU A 277 -6.26 -8.14 -1.63
N TYR A 278 -5.75 -6.94 -1.41
CA TYR A 278 -5.86 -6.27 -0.12
C TYR A 278 -6.04 -4.77 -0.28
N MET A 279 -6.76 -4.18 0.67
CA MET A 279 -7.04 -2.75 0.72
C MET A 279 -6.05 -2.07 1.67
N LEU A 280 -5.71 -0.80 1.39
CA LEU A 280 -4.82 0.01 2.26
C LEU A 280 -5.60 0.81 3.33
N GLU A 281 -6.92 0.87 3.20
CA GLU A 281 -7.86 1.54 4.09
C GLU A 281 -9.18 0.73 4.02
N PRO A 282 -10.07 0.80 5.04
CA PRO A 282 -11.37 0.15 5.01
C PRO A 282 -12.18 0.59 3.79
N TYR A 283 -13.04 -0.30 3.30
CA TYR A 283 -13.83 -0.06 2.09
C TYR A 283 -14.64 1.25 2.19
N GLN A 284 -14.47 2.15 1.22
CA GLN A 284 -15.17 3.43 1.16
C GLN A 284 -16.15 3.46 -0.03
N PRO A 285 -17.49 3.43 0.20
CA PRO A 285 -18.49 3.25 -0.87
C PRO A 285 -18.51 4.36 -1.92
N ASN A 286 -18.03 5.54 -1.56
CA ASN A 286 -18.01 6.72 -2.43
C ASN A 286 -16.70 6.89 -3.21
N LYS A 287 -15.69 6.04 -2.96
CA LYS A 287 -14.38 6.12 -3.63
C LYS A 287 -14.25 5.06 -4.71
N ILE A 288 -13.62 5.44 -5.81
CA ILE A 288 -13.34 4.58 -6.94
C ILE A 288 -12.13 3.70 -6.60
N PRO A 289 -12.23 2.36 -6.70
CA PRO A 289 -11.08 1.50 -6.46
C PRO A 289 -10.02 1.61 -7.56
N VAL A 290 -8.76 1.69 -7.17
CA VAL A 290 -7.58 1.57 -8.03
C VAL A 290 -6.80 0.34 -7.59
N VAL A 291 -6.81 -0.71 -8.42
CA VAL A 291 -6.10 -1.97 -8.11
C VAL A 291 -4.74 -1.97 -8.78
N LEU A 292 -3.70 -2.04 -7.95
CA LEU A 292 -2.30 -2.02 -8.35
C LEU A 292 -1.77 -3.46 -8.46
N ILE A 293 -1.27 -3.84 -9.65
CA ILE A 293 -0.92 -5.22 -10.00
C ILE A 293 0.55 -5.29 -10.41
N HIS A 294 1.40 -5.83 -9.53
CA HIS A 294 2.85 -5.87 -9.72
C HIS A 294 3.30 -6.84 -10.83
N GLY A 295 4.55 -6.68 -11.28
CA GLY A 295 5.18 -7.52 -12.30
C GLY A 295 5.86 -8.78 -11.76
N LEU A 296 6.56 -9.48 -12.67
CA LEU A 296 7.35 -10.68 -12.39
C LEU A 296 8.54 -10.37 -11.47
N LEU A 297 8.84 -11.25 -10.50
CA LEU A 297 9.93 -11.06 -9.52
C LEU A 297 9.83 -9.74 -8.74
N SER A 298 8.62 -9.24 -8.58
CA SER A 298 8.30 -8.00 -7.87
C SER A 298 7.18 -8.27 -6.88
N ASP A 299 6.77 -7.23 -6.19
CA ASP A 299 5.86 -7.26 -5.08
C ASP A 299 5.17 -5.89 -4.99
N PRO A 300 4.10 -5.74 -4.20
CA PRO A 300 3.34 -4.50 -4.13
C PRO A 300 4.10 -3.21 -3.73
N ALA A 301 5.29 -3.29 -3.15
CA ALA A 301 6.09 -2.16 -2.70
C ALA A 301 6.67 -1.36 -3.85
N THR A 302 6.74 -1.96 -5.04
CA THR A 302 7.03 -1.24 -6.27
C THR A 302 6.08 -0.05 -6.51
N TRP A 303 4.91 -0.04 -5.86
CA TRP A 303 3.95 1.05 -5.95
C TRP A 303 4.12 2.12 -4.87
N LEU A 304 5.06 1.96 -3.93
CA LEU A 304 5.19 2.83 -2.76
C LEU A 304 5.26 4.33 -3.13
N ASN A 305 6.15 4.70 -4.05
CA ASN A 305 6.28 6.10 -4.46
C ASN A 305 5.01 6.60 -5.16
N MET A 306 4.43 5.78 -6.04
CA MET A 306 3.20 6.13 -6.75
C MET A 306 2.04 6.37 -5.78
N VAL A 307 1.79 5.46 -4.85
CA VAL A 307 0.73 5.60 -3.84
C VAL A 307 0.98 6.82 -2.96
N ASN A 308 2.22 7.02 -2.50
CA ASN A 308 2.59 8.17 -1.68
C ASN A 308 2.33 9.51 -2.41
N ASP A 309 2.66 9.60 -3.69
CA ASP A 309 2.42 10.80 -4.50
C ASP A 309 0.94 11.01 -4.83
N LEU A 310 0.23 9.95 -5.21
CA LEU A 310 -1.17 10.05 -5.59
C LEU A 310 -2.08 10.34 -4.39
N ARG A 311 -1.74 9.85 -3.19
CA ARG A 311 -2.45 10.18 -1.94
C ARG A 311 -2.19 11.59 -1.45
N ALA A 312 -1.06 12.20 -1.84
CA ALA A 312 -0.79 13.61 -1.54
C ALA A 312 -1.61 14.58 -2.40
N ASP A 313 -2.16 14.10 -3.51
CA ASP A 313 -2.97 14.86 -4.45
C ASP A 313 -4.45 14.81 -4.04
N ARG A 314 -4.99 15.93 -3.56
CA ARG A 314 -6.36 16.01 -2.99
C ARG A 314 -7.45 15.60 -3.97
N ASP A 315 -7.32 15.99 -5.24
CA ASP A 315 -8.28 15.62 -6.29
C ASP A 315 -8.38 14.11 -6.48
N ILE A 316 -7.31 13.39 -6.13
CA ILE A 316 -7.21 11.94 -6.23
C ILE A 316 -7.59 11.29 -4.90
N ALA A 317 -6.99 11.73 -3.79
CA ALA A 317 -7.23 11.18 -2.46
C ALA A 317 -8.72 11.21 -2.04
N ASP A 318 -9.46 12.26 -2.45
CA ASP A 318 -10.89 12.40 -2.13
C ASP A 318 -11.77 11.45 -2.95
N LYS A 319 -11.31 11.01 -4.13
CA LYS A 319 -12.12 10.25 -5.10
C LYS A 319 -11.72 8.79 -5.25
N TYR A 320 -10.50 8.44 -4.88
CA TYR A 320 -9.91 7.13 -5.14
C TYR A 320 -9.46 6.43 -3.88
N GLN A 321 -9.58 5.11 -3.90
CA GLN A 321 -9.05 4.22 -2.88
C GLN A 321 -8.10 3.22 -3.54
N PHE A 322 -6.88 3.10 -3.01
CA PHE A 322 -5.84 2.23 -3.57
C PHE A 322 -5.86 0.86 -2.91
N TRP A 323 -5.87 -0.17 -3.75
CA TRP A 323 -5.75 -1.58 -3.38
C TRP A 323 -4.56 -2.20 -4.10
N ALA A 324 -4.02 -3.28 -3.56
CA ALA A 324 -2.91 -4.00 -4.18
C ALA A 324 -3.25 -5.48 -4.32
N PHE A 325 -2.79 -6.08 -5.40
CA PHE A 325 -2.94 -7.50 -5.66
C PHE A 325 -1.56 -8.16 -5.64
N ARG A 326 -1.32 -9.05 -4.67
CA ARG A 326 -0.12 -9.87 -4.58
C ARG A 326 -0.40 -11.24 -5.19
N TYR A 327 0.52 -11.75 -6.01
CA TYR A 327 0.38 -13.10 -6.56
C TYR A 327 1.74 -13.77 -6.79
N SER A 328 1.74 -15.11 -6.85
CA SER A 328 2.94 -15.88 -7.14
C SER A 328 3.33 -15.73 -8.61
N THR A 329 4.38 -14.95 -8.86
CA THR A 329 4.82 -14.63 -10.23
C THR A 329 5.46 -15.81 -10.96
N GLY A 330 5.84 -16.87 -10.24
CA GLY A 330 6.38 -18.11 -10.82
C GLY A 330 5.32 -19.00 -11.47
N THR A 331 4.07 -18.91 -10.98
CA THR A 331 2.92 -19.61 -11.56
C THR A 331 2.44 -18.94 -12.84
N GLN A 332 1.62 -19.62 -13.64
CA GLN A 332 1.02 -19.06 -14.85
C GLN A 332 0.19 -17.81 -14.54
N PHE A 333 0.44 -16.70 -15.24
CA PHE A 333 -0.30 -15.46 -15.02
C PHE A 333 -1.81 -15.62 -15.30
N PHE A 334 -2.24 -16.64 -16.07
CA PHE A 334 -3.65 -17.00 -16.24
C PHE A 334 -4.31 -17.43 -14.92
N ARG A 335 -3.59 -18.20 -14.09
CA ARG A 335 -4.03 -18.58 -12.74
C ARG A 335 -4.15 -17.34 -11.86
N SER A 336 -3.15 -16.47 -11.87
CA SER A 336 -3.19 -15.21 -11.12
C SER A 336 -4.34 -14.31 -11.55
N ALA A 337 -4.63 -14.24 -12.84
CA ALA A 337 -5.79 -13.51 -13.37
C ALA A 337 -7.13 -14.13 -12.95
N ALA A 338 -7.23 -15.46 -12.88
CA ALA A 338 -8.41 -16.16 -12.36
C ALA A 338 -8.62 -15.90 -10.87
N THR A 339 -7.54 -15.92 -10.07
CA THR A 339 -7.59 -15.54 -8.65
C THR A 339 -8.08 -14.11 -8.49
N LEU A 340 -7.51 -13.15 -9.23
CA LEU A 340 -7.95 -11.76 -9.18
C LEU A 340 -9.43 -11.61 -9.55
N ARG A 341 -9.91 -12.28 -10.62
CA ARG A 341 -11.33 -12.27 -10.99
C ARG A 341 -12.21 -12.76 -9.84
N LYS A 342 -11.84 -13.87 -9.21
CA LYS A 342 -12.57 -14.46 -8.08
C LYS A 342 -12.62 -13.49 -6.89
N GLU A 343 -11.50 -12.88 -6.55
CA GLU A 343 -11.41 -11.96 -5.42
C GLU A 343 -12.16 -10.65 -5.66
N LEU A 344 -12.11 -10.10 -6.87
CA LEU A 344 -12.91 -8.91 -7.23
C LEU A 344 -14.42 -9.22 -7.16
N HIS A 345 -14.83 -10.41 -7.60
CA HIS A 345 -16.22 -10.86 -7.46
C HIS A 345 -16.62 -11.04 -5.99
N GLN A 346 -15.74 -11.63 -5.18
CA GLN A 346 -15.96 -11.78 -3.75
C GLN A 346 -16.04 -10.43 -3.03
N LEU A 347 -15.17 -9.47 -3.41
CA LEU A 347 -15.19 -8.11 -2.86
C LEU A 347 -16.52 -7.42 -3.14
N ARG A 348 -17.04 -7.51 -4.37
CA ARG A 348 -18.39 -7.03 -4.72
C ARG A 348 -19.46 -7.70 -3.87
N ALA A 349 -19.43 -9.03 -3.73
CA ALA A 349 -20.41 -9.76 -2.93
C ALA A 349 -20.37 -9.38 -1.44
N THR A 350 -19.18 -9.06 -0.90
CA THR A 350 -18.98 -8.66 0.49
C THR A 350 -19.47 -7.24 0.77
N TYR A 351 -19.04 -6.27 -0.04
CA TYR A 351 -19.20 -4.84 0.29
C TYR A 351 -20.32 -4.13 -0.46
N ASP A 352 -20.73 -4.65 -1.62
CA ASP A 352 -21.80 -4.05 -2.41
C ASP A 352 -22.60 -5.10 -3.21
N PRO A 353 -23.27 -6.05 -2.53
CA PRO A 353 -24.00 -7.12 -3.20
C PRO A 353 -25.19 -6.63 -4.04
N GLN A 354 -25.76 -5.48 -3.68
CA GLN A 354 -26.91 -4.88 -4.39
C GLN A 354 -26.50 -3.92 -5.52
N ARG A 355 -25.20 -3.60 -5.65
CA ARG A 355 -24.65 -2.65 -6.64
C ARG A 355 -25.12 -1.21 -6.43
N ASP A 356 -25.28 -0.80 -5.18
CA ASP A 356 -25.70 0.54 -4.77
C ASP A 356 -24.52 1.53 -4.68
N HIS A 357 -23.27 1.05 -4.77
CA HIS A 357 -22.07 1.89 -4.75
C HIS A 357 -21.55 2.13 -6.17
N PRO A 358 -21.97 3.22 -6.86
CA PRO A 358 -21.61 3.45 -8.26
C PRO A 358 -20.11 3.63 -8.47
N ALA A 359 -19.39 4.16 -7.46
CA ALA A 359 -17.94 4.34 -7.54
C ALA A 359 -17.19 3.01 -7.70
N HIS A 360 -17.70 1.93 -7.11
CA HIS A 360 -17.11 0.60 -7.23
C HIS A 360 -17.21 0.07 -8.67
N ALA A 361 -18.29 0.36 -9.40
CA ALA A 361 -18.45 -0.01 -10.81
C ALA A 361 -17.61 0.87 -11.78
N GLN A 362 -16.73 1.73 -11.25
CA GLN A 362 -15.84 2.59 -12.00
C GLN A 362 -14.36 2.24 -11.74
N MET A 363 -14.08 1.00 -11.33
CA MET A 363 -12.75 0.55 -10.95
C MET A 363 -11.71 0.79 -12.06
N VAL A 364 -10.50 1.14 -11.62
CA VAL A 364 -9.31 1.32 -12.45
C VAL A 364 -8.30 0.24 -12.12
N LEU A 365 -7.79 -0.48 -13.12
CA LEU A 365 -6.68 -1.40 -12.95
C LEU A 365 -5.37 -0.76 -13.43
N VAL A 366 -4.29 -0.86 -12.66
CA VAL A 366 -2.96 -0.41 -13.06
C VAL A 366 -2.01 -1.59 -12.96
N GLY A 367 -1.49 -2.04 -14.10
CA GLY A 367 -0.61 -3.21 -14.18
C GLY A 367 0.78 -2.85 -14.68
N HIS A 368 1.81 -3.22 -13.92
CA HIS A 368 3.21 -3.07 -14.32
C HIS A 368 3.74 -4.38 -14.90
N SER A 369 4.46 -4.31 -16.02
CA SER A 369 5.13 -5.46 -16.63
C SER A 369 4.12 -6.61 -16.83
N MET A 370 4.44 -7.82 -16.37
CA MET A 370 3.54 -8.98 -16.39
C MET A 370 2.21 -8.77 -15.66
N GLY A 371 2.17 -7.91 -14.63
CA GLY A 371 0.93 -7.52 -13.96
C GLY A 371 -0.06 -6.81 -14.89
N GLY A 372 0.44 -6.17 -15.94
CA GLY A 372 -0.41 -5.66 -17.02
C GLY A 372 -1.09 -6.75 -17.84
N LEU A 373 -0.49 -7.94 -18.00
CA LEU A 373 -1.17 -9.07 -18.64
C LEU A 373 -2.26 -9.66 -17.74
N VAL A 374 -2.01 -9.71 -16.43
CA VAL A 374 -3.03 -10.09 -15.43
C VAL A 374 -4.22 -9.13 -15.47
N ALA A 375 -3.95 -7.81 -15.53
CA ALA A 375 -4.96 -6.76 -15.67
C ALA A 375 -5.70 -6.85 -17.02
N LYS A 376 -4.98 -7.12 -18.11
CA LYS A 376 -5.52 -7.27 -19.47
C LYS A 376 -6.55 -8.39 -19.53
N LEU A 377 -6.29 -9.53 -18.89
CA LEU A 377 -7.24 -10.64 -18.79
C LEU A 377 -8.51 -10.34 -17.97
N GLN A 378 -8.58 -9.20 -17.26
CA GLN A 378 -9.80 -8.76 -16.58
C GLN A 378 -10.74 -8.00 -17.51
N VAL A 379 -10.29 -7.58 -18.69
CA VAL A 379 -11.00 -6.62 -19.55
C VAL A 379 -11.21 -7.11 -20.99
N MET A 380 -10.95 -8.40 -21.24
CA MET A 380 -11.06 -9.04 -22.55
C MET A 380 -12.08 -10.17 -22.54
N PHE A 381 -12.65 -10.48 -23.71
CA PHE A 381 -13.48 -11.66 -23.89
C PHE A 381 -12.61 -12.84 -24.33
N ALA A 382 -12.56 -13.89 -23.51
CA ALA A 382 -11.81 -15.10 -23.87
C ALA A 382 -12.54 -15.92 -24.94
N GLY A 383 -13.86 -16.06 -24.79
CA GLY A 383 -14.63 -17.07 -25.52
C GLY A 383 -13.94 -18.43 -25.39
N ASP A 384 -13.73 -19.09 -26.54
CA ASP A 384 -13.06 -20.39 -26.60
C ASP A 384 -11.58 -20.28 -27.00
N ALA A 385 -11.08 -19.07 -27.30
CA ALA A 385 -9.80 -18.87 -27.98
C ALA A 385 -8.61 -19.43 -27.20
N LEU A 386 -8.54 -19.14 -25.90
CA LEU A 386 -7.49 -19.66 -25.01
C LEU A 386 -7.59 -21.18 -24.85
N TRP A 387 -8.81 -21.70 -24.72
CA TRP A 387 -9.04 -23.14 -24.60
C TRP A 387 -8.61 -23.90 -25.85
N SER A 388 -8.92 -23.39 -27.04
CA SER A 388 -8.48 -23.99 -28.31
C SER A 388 -6.96 -23.98 -28.49
N THR A 389 -6.24 -23.13 -27.75
CA THR A 389 -4.77 -23.14 -27.70
C THR A 389 -4.22 -24.22 -26.76
N LEU A 390 -5.02 -24.65 -25.78
CA LEU A 390 -4.68 -25.66 -24.79
C LEU A 390 -5.01 -27.09 -25.28
N ALA A 391 -6.23 -27.31 -25.78
CA ALA A 391 -6.77 -28.63 -26.06
C ALA A 391 -7.70 -28.65 -27.29
N ASN A 392 -7.75 -29.79 -27.97
CA ASN A 392 -8.61 -30.02 -29.16
C ASN A 392 -10.01 -30.59 -28.84
N ARG A 393 -10.34 -30.77 -27.56
CA ARG A 393 -11.65 -31.24 -27.08
C ARG A 393 -12.23 -30.24 -26.07
N PRO A 394 -13.57 -30.13 -25.96
CA PRO A 394 -14.20 -29.24 -24.99
C PRO A 394 -13.90 -29.67 -23.54
N PRO A 395 -14.01 -28.75 -22.55
CA PRO A 395 -13.70 -29.04 -21.16
C PRO A 395 -14.45 -30.26 -20.61
N SER A 396 -15.71 -30.48 -21.00
CA SER A 396 -16.55 -31.60 -20.56
C SER A 396 -16.01 -32.97 -20.98
N GLN A 397 -15.19 -33.06 -22.03
CA GLN A 397 -14.62 -34.30 -22.53
C GLN A 397 -13.20 -34.60 -21.98
N ILE A 398 -12.64 -33.69 -21.18
CA ILE A 398 -11.38 -33.93 -20.49
C ILE A 398 -11.62 -34.88 -19.32
N VAL A 399 -10.87 -35.97 -19.24
CA VAL A 399 -10.88 -36.92 -18.12
C VAL A 399 -9.99 -36.34 -17.01
N THR A 400 -10.61 -35.80 -15.97
CA THR A 400 -9.91 -35.21 -14.81
C THR A 400 -10.88 -35.00 -13.65
N THR A 401 -10.37 -34.66 -12.46
CA THR A 401 -11.20 -34.37 -11.29
C THR A 401 -12.05 -33.09 -11.50
N PRO A 402 -13.20 -32.93 -10.82
CA PRO A 402 -13.97 -31.69 -10.89
C PRO A 402 -13.14 -30.45 -10.52
N ALA A 403 -12.34 -30.53 -9.45
CA ALA A 403 -11.49 -29.43 -9.01
C ALA A 403 -10.45 -29.01 -10.07
N THR A 404 -9.77 -29.98 -10.71
CA THR A 404 -8.83 -29.70 -11.80
C THR A 404 -9.53 -29.10 -13.01
N ARG A 405 -10.72 -29.62 -13.37
CA ARG A 405 -11.53 -29.09 -14.48
C ARG A 405 -11.93 -27.65 -14.23
N ASP A 406 -12.45 -27.34 -13.04
CA ASP A 406 -12.86 -25.99 -12.66
C ASP A 406 -11.65 -25.02 -12.63
N GLY A 407 -10.51 -25.51 -12.16
CA GLY A 407 -9.25 -24.77 -12.20
C GLY A 407 -8.79 -24.42 -13.63
N LEU A 408 -8.94 -25.34 -14.59
CA LEU A 408 -8.63 -25.08 -16.00
C LEU A 408 -9.67 -24.15 -16.65
N VAL A 409 -10.95 -24.40 -16.40
CA VAL A 409 -12.05 -23.61 -16.98
C VAL A 409 -11.98 -22.16 -16.52
N SER A 410 -11.80 -21.91 -15.22
CA SER A 410 -11.72 -20.56 -14.65
C SER A 410 -10.55 -19.73 -15.19
N GLN A 411 -9.50 -20.37 -15.70
CA GLN A 411 -8.36 -19.70 -16.32
C GLN A 411 -8.58 -19.37 -17.81
N MET A 412 -9.35 -20.19 -18.52
CA MET A 412 -9.46 -20.13 -19.98
C MET A 412 -10.79 -19.53 -20.47
N PHE A 413 -11.85 -19.61 -19.68
CA PHE A 413 -13.18 -19.06 -20.01
C PHE A 413 -13.52 -17.94 -19.03
N PHE A 414 -13.64 -16.72 -19.56
CA PHE A 414 -14.04 -15.55 -18.79
C PHE A 414 -14.51 -14.43 -19.72
N ASP A 415 -15.34 -13.56 -19.13
CA ASP A 415 -15.76 -12.29 -19.70
C ASP A 415 -15.09 -11.12 -18.96
N PRO A 416 -15.04 -9.92 -19.57
CA PRO A 416 -14.58 -8.71 -18.93
C PRO A 416 -15.32 -8.45 -17.62
N ASN A 417 -14.57 -8.12 -16.56
CA ASN A 417 -15.12 -7.74 -15.28
C ASN A 417 -16.04 -6.50 -15.47
N PRO A 418 -17.33 -6.60 -15.09
CA PRO A 418 -18.29 -5.52 -15.33
C PRO A 418 -17.99 -4.24 -14.54
N ASP A 419 -17.21 -4.34 -13.47
CA ASP A 419 -16.92 -3.23 -12.55
C ASP A 419 -15.66 -2.46 -12.92
N VAL A 420 -14.88 -2.98 -13.87
CA VAL A 420 -13.70 -2.31 -14.41
C VAL A 420 -14.12 -1.42 -15.57
N SER A 421 -13.74 -0.15 -15.48
CA SER A 421 -14.04 0.88 -16.48
C SER A 421 -12.79 1.43 -17.17
N ARG A 422 -11.62 1.20 -16.58
CA ARG A 422 -10.34 1.67 -17.12
C ARG A 422 -9.18 0.75 -16.75
N VAL A 423 -8.22 0.63 -17.66
CA VAL A 423 -6.95 -0.07 -17.42
C VAL A 423 -5.77 0.78 -17.88
N VAL A 424 -4.70 0.79 -17.09
CA VAL A 424 -3.43 1.46 -17.39
C VAL A 424 -2.32 0.42 -17.37
N PHE A 425 -1.65 0.25 -18.51
CA PHE A 425 -0.49 -0.63 -18.66
C PHE A 425 0.79 0.17 -18.50
N ILE A 426 1.76 -0.36 -17.74
CA ILE A 426 3.06 0.29 -17.51
C ILE A 426 4.16 -0.71 -17.88
N GLY A 427 4.84 -0.48 -18.99
CA GLY A 427 5.91 -1.37 -19.48
C GLY A 427 5.45 -2.80 -19.71
N THR A 428 4.18 -3.03 -20.09
CA THR A 428 3.61 -4.37 -20.21
C THR A 428 4.05 -5.06 -21.49
N PRO A 429 4.62 -6.28 -21.46
CA PRO A 429 5.03 -6.99 -22.68
C PRO A 429 3.83 -7.62 -23.40
N HIS A 430 2.97 -6.81 -24.01
CA HIS A 430 1.75 -7.29 -24.68
C HIS A 430 2.05 -8.31 -25.78
N GLN A 431 3.16 -8.14 -26.48
CA GLN A 431 3.62 -9.02 -27.56
C GLN A 431 4.85 -9.85 -27.17
N GLY A 432 5.14 -9.93 -25.86
CA GLY A 432 6.22 -10.74 -25.30
C GLY A 432 7.57 -10.03 -25.25
N SER A 433 8.55 -10.65 -24.61
CA SER A 433 9.91 -10.12 -24.59
C SER A 433 10.95 -11.22 -24.47
N SER A 434 11.80 -11.33 -25.50
CA SER A 434 12.98 -12.20 -25.51
C SER A 434 14.02 -11.81 -24.47
N ASP A 435 14.11 -10.52 -24.12
CA ASP A 435 15.06 -10.00 -23.12
C ASP A 435 14.56 -10.28 -21.69
N ALA A 436 13.25 -10.24 -21.46
CA ALA A 436 12.66 -10.72 -20.21
C ALA A 436 13.00 -12.20 -19.99
N SER A 437 12.89 -13.04 -21.03
CA SER A 437 13.26 -14.46 -20.96
C SER A 437 14.74 -14.70 -20.64
N ARG A 438 15.65 -13.81 -21.06
CA ARG A 438 17.11 -13.94 -20.83
C ARG A 438 17.57 -13.33 -19.50
N CYS A 439 17.04 -12.16 -19.13
CA CYS A 439 17.31 -11.50 -17.86
C CYS A 439 16.73 -12.32 -16.69
N ILE A 440 15.49 -12.80 -16.84
CA ILE A 440 14.81 -13.61 -15.84
C ILE A 440 15.18 -15.10 -15.97
N GLY A 441 15.53 -15.63 -17.13
CA GLY A 441 15.90 -17.05 -17.29
C GLY A 441 17.11 -17.50 -16.45
N ARG A 442 17.99 -16.57 -16.06
CA ARG A 442 19.11 -16.83 -15.12
C ARG A 442 18.73 -16.73 -13.64
N LEU A 443 17.62 -16.07 -13.30
CA LEU A 443 17.14 -15.83 -11.93
C LEU A 443 15.90 -16.68 -11.57
N GLY A 444 15.04 -16.96 -12.55
CA GLY A 444 13.76 -17.65 -12.45
C GLY A 444 13.82 -19.16 -12.64
N SER A 445 14.99 -19.75 -12.92
CA SER A 445 15.14 -21.21 -12.96
C SER A 445 14.80 -21.88 -11.62
N LEU A 446 14.89 -21.14 -10.52
CA LEU A 446 14.51 -21.59 -9.17
C LEU A 446 13.01 -21.43 -8.86
N LEU A 447 12.30 -20.51 -9.54
CA LEU A 447 10.85 -20.29 -9.36
C LEU A 447 10.00 -21.07 -10.35
N ALA A 448 10.63 -21.64 -11.38
CA ALA A 448 10.00 -22.51 -12.37
C ALA A 448 10.07 -24.00 -11.98
N GLU A 449 10.72 -24.35 -10.86
CA GLU A 449 10.72 -25.73 -10.36
C GLU A 449 9.33 -26.07 -9.81
N GLN A 450 8.55 -26.79 -10.62
CA GLN A 450 7.25 -27.28 -10.20
C GLN A 450 7.40 -28.31 -9.06
N SER A 451 6.49 -28.24 -8.09
CA SER A 451 6.41 -29.23 -7.02
C SER A 451 6.21 -30.65 -7.60
N PRO A 452 6.70 -31.70 -6.93
CA PRO A 452 6.47 -33.08 -7.35
C PRO A 452 4.98 -33.40 -7.58
N GLU A 453 4.11 -32.84 -6.75
CA GLU A 453 2.65 -33.00 -6.82
C GLU A 453 2.10 -32.39 -8.10
N THR A 454 2.50 -31.15 -8.43
CA THR A 454 2.07 -30.46 -9.66
C THR A 454 2.50 -31.23 -10.91
N LYS A 455 3.71 -31.81 -10.90
CA LYS A 455 4.18 -32.67 -12.00
C LYS A 455 3.37 -33.97 -12.09
N GLN A 456 3.09 -34.60 -10.96
CA GLN A 456 2.30 -35.82 -10.92
C GLN A 456 0.88 -35.60 -11.44
N GLU A 457 0.24 -34.50 -11.05
CA GLU A 457 -1.09 -34.09 -11.55
C GLU A 457 -1.07 -33.85 -13.06
N HIS A 458 -0.04 -33.17 -13.56
CA HIS A 458 0.15 -32.95 -14.99
C HIS A 458 0.32 -34.26 -15.76
N ASP A 459 1.22 -35.14 -15.31
CA ASP A 459 1.47 -36.41 -15.96
C ASP A 459 0.23 -37.31 -15.95
N GLN A 460 -0.57 -37.28 -14.87
CA GLN A 460 -1.84 -37.98 -14.79
C GLN A 460 -2.85 -37.41 -15.80
N LEU A 461 -2.97 -36.09 -15.89
CA LEU A 461 -3.85 -35.42 -16.84
C LEU A 461 -3.52 -35.81 -18.30
N LEU A 462 -2.23 -35.88 -18.65
CA LEU A 462 -1.79 -36.31 -19.98
C LEU A 462 -2.08 -37.80 -20.24
N ARG A 463 -1.80 -38.67 -19.27
CA ARG A 463 -2.06 -40.12 -19.39
C ARG A 463 -3.55 -40.43 -19.63
N ASP A 464 -4.43 -39.70 -18.96
CA ASP A 464 -5.88 -39.93 -19.05
C ASP A 464 -6.50 -39.31 -20.32
N ASN A 465 -5.77 -38.46 -21.04
CA ASN A 465 -6.24 -37.71 -22.20
C ASN A 465 -5.25 -37.77 -23.39
N PRO A 466 -4.99 -38.96 -23.95
CA PRO A 466 -4.01 -39.12 -25.02
C PRO A 466 -4.40 -38.33 -26.29
N GLY A 467 -3.47 -37.51 -26.78
CA GLY A 467 -3.62 -36.73 -28.02
C GLY A 467 -4.58 -35.54 -27.93
N VAL A 468 -4.91 -35.10 -26.71
CA VAL A 468 -5.87 -34.00 -26.48
C VAL A 468 -5.20 -32.64 -26.37
N PHE A 469 -4.04 -32.58 -25.72
CA PHE A 469 -3.32 -31.33 -25.43
C PHE A 469 -2.31 -30.98 -26.52
N THR A 470 -1.97 -29.69 -26.64
CA THR A 470 -0.94 -29.25 -27.59
C THR A 470 0.46 -29.67 -27.16
N ALA A 471 1.39 -29.77 -28.11
CA ALA A 471 2.77 -30.21 -27.86
C ALA A 471 3.51 -29.34 -26.82
N GLU A 472 3.15 -28.06 -26.67
CA GLU A 472 3.70 -27.18 -25.63
C GLU A 472 3.29 -27.65 -24.23
N ILE A 473 2.02 -28.01 -24.06
CA ILE A 473 1.46 -28.50 -22.80
C ILE A 473 1.93 -29.92 -22.53
N GLU A 474 2.01 -30.79 -23.53
CA GLU A 474 2.51 -32.17 -23.36
C GLU A 474 3.96 -32.22 -22.86
N ARG A 475 4.78 -31.20 -23.17
CA ARG A 475 6.17 -31.13 -22.70
C ARG A 475 6.27 -30.79 -21.22
N ARG A 476 5.45 -29.84 -20.77
CA ARG A 476 5.32 -29.39 -19.38
C ARG A 476 4.25 -28.31 -19.28
N ILE A 477 3.82 -28.05 -18.04
CA ILE A 477 3.08 -26.84 -17.71
C ILE A 477 3.99 -25.62 -17.95
N PRO A 478 3.61 -24.67 -18.82
CA PRO A 478 4.43 -23.47 -19.06
C PRO A 478 4.44 -22.59 -17.81
N SER A 479 5.60 -22.02 -17.48
CA SER A 479 5.70 -20.98 -16.45
C SER A 479 5.26 -19.62 -17.03
N SER A 480 5.04 -18.62 -16.18
CA SER A 480 4.84 -17.25 -16.66
C SER A 480 5.96 -16.76 -17.58
N ILE A 481 7.21 -17.16 -17.33
CA ILE A 481 8.36 -16.79 -18.18
C ILE A 481 8.23 -17.39 -19.58
N ASP A 482 7.69 -18.60 -19.70
CA ASP A 482 7.49 -19.26 -21.00
C ASP A 482 6.36 -18.62 -21.78
N LEU A 483 5.30 -18.21 -21.09
CA LEU A 483 4.17 -17.51 -21.67
C LEU A 483 4.54 -16.11 -22.17
N LEU A 484 5.62 -15.51 -21.66
CA LEU A 484 6.13 -14.21 -22.08
C LEU A 484 6.99 -14.25 -23.35
N LYS A 485 7.27 -15.43 -23.93
CA LYS A 485 8.00 -15.51 -25.19
C LYS A 485 7.15 -14.99 -26.34
N PRO A 486 7.69 -14.15 -27.25
CA PRO A 486 6.92 -13.57 -28.36
C PRO A 486 6.26 -14.59 -29.30
N ASP A 487 6.82 -15.80 -29.40
CA ASP A 487 6.30 -16.90 -30.21
C ASP A 487 5.38 -17.86 -29.42
N ASN A 488 5.07 -17.56 -28.16
CA ASN A 488 4.19 -18.40 -27.35
C ASN A 488 2.75 -18.37 -27.90
N PRO A 489 2.13 -19.52 -28.21
CA PRO A 489 0.78 -19.57 -28.75
C PRO A 489 -0.27 -18.88 -27.89
N PHE A 490 -0.19 -19.00 -26.56
CA PHE A 490 -1.16 -18.37 -25.66
C PHE A 490 -1.08 -16.84 -25.70
N LEU A 491 0.12 -16.29 -25.82
CA LEU A 491 0.33 -14.85 -25.92
C LEU A 491 -0.19 -14.30 -27.24
N LEU A 492 0.10 -15.00 -28.35
CA LEU A 492 -0.40 -14.66 -29.68
C LEU A 492 -1.94 -14.73 -29.74
N THR A 493 -2.54 -15.76 -29.16
CA THR A 493 -3.99 -15.86 -29.01
C THR A 493 -4.55 -14.67 -28.21
N MET A 494 -3.91 -14.32 -27.09
CA MET A 494 -4.34 -13.19 -26.26
C MET A 494 -4.19 -11.84 -26.98
N LEU A 495 -3.28 -11.69 -27.93
CA LEU A 495 -3.19 -10.47 -28.76
C LEU A 495 -4.40 -10.28 -29.68
N GLY A 496 -4.97 -11.39 -30.18
CA GLY A 496 -6.14 -11.37 -31.07
C GLY A 496 -7.48 -11.25 -30.35
N MET A 497 -7.52 -11.43 -29.03
CA MET A 497 -8.75 -11.33 -28.26
C MET A 497 -9.29 -9.89 -28.22
N PRO A 498 -10.62 -9.67 -28.25
CA PRO A 498 -11.18 -8.34 -28.20
C PRO A 498 -11.24 -7.79 -26.77
N PHE A 499 -10.96 -6.49 -26.62
CA PHE A 499 -11.24 -5.74 -25.40
C PHE A 499 -12.73 -5.42 -25.28
N SER A 500 -13.19 -5.27 -24.03
CA SER A 500 -14.49 -4.66 -23.76
C SER A 500 -14.53 -3.22 -24.25
N GLN A 501 -15.53 -2.88 -25.08
CA GLN A 501 -15.78 -1.52 -25.57
C GLN A 501 -16.12 -0.52 -24.44
N ARG A 502 -16.50 -1.02 -23.26
CA ARG A 502 -16.77 -0.21 -22.06
C ARG A 502 -15.51 0.24 -21.33
N VAL A 503 -14.37 -0.40 -21.58
CA VAL A 503 -13.13 -0.16 -20.85
C VAL A 503 -12.25 0.80 -21.64
N ARG A 504 -11.82 1.89 -20.99
CA ARG A 504 -10.80 2.79 -21.53
C ARG A 504 -9.41 2.20 -21.27
N VAL A 505 -8.58 2.11 -22.31
CA VAL A 505 -7.27 1.46 -22.25
C VAL A 505 -6.17 2.51 -22.41
N HIS A 506 -5.13 2.45 -21.59
CA HIS A 506 -3.97 3.35 -21.65
C HIS A 506 -2.67 2.56 -21.58
N SER A 507 -1.60 3.05 -22.23
CA SER A 507 -0.27 2.46 -22.11
C SER A 507 0.79 3.52 -21.77
N ILE A 508 1.71 3.16 -20.89
CA ILE A 508 2.91 3.94 -20.54
C ILE A 508 4.12 3.06 -20.84
N CYS A 509 4.90 3.46 -21.82
CA CYS A 509 6.02 2.71 -22.37
C CYS A 509 7.35 3.32 -21.92
N GLY A 510 8.21 2.52 -21.29
CA GLY A 510 9.56 2.94 -20.97
C GLY A 510 10.51 2.82 -22.16
N VAL A 511 11.44 3.76 -22.28
CA VAL A 511 12.59 3.67 -23.18
C VAL A 511 13.80 4.16 -22.41
N VAL A 512 14.95 3.49 -22.55
CA VAL A 512 16.24 4.02 -22.12
C VAL A 512 17.11 4.30 -23.34
N ASN A 513 17.71 5.48 -23.39
CA ASN A 513 18.59 5.83 -24.48
C ASN A 513 19.91 5.03 -24.38
N ARG A 514 20.02 3.94 -25.15
CA ARG A 514 21.23 3.11 -25.24
C ARG A 514 21.76 3.15 -26.67
N PRO A 515 22.86 3.88 -26.95
CA PRO A 515 23.33 4.13 -28.31
C PRO A 515 23.74 2.88 -29.10
N LEU A 516 23.94 1.74 -28.42
CA LEU A 516 24.36 0.47 -29.02
C LEU A 516 23.21 -0.52 -29.25
N ARG A 517 21.96 -0.19 -28.91
CA ARG A 517 20.81 -1.08 -29.18
C ARG A 517 20.00 -0.56 -30.37
N PRO A 518 19.72 -1.40 -31.37
CA PRO A 518 19.03 -0.98 -32.58
C PRO A 518 17.55 -0.66 -32.34
N GLU A 519 16.92 -1.27 -31.32
CA GLU A 519 15.51 -1.08 -31.00
C GLU A 519 15.32 -0.37 -29.65
N PRO A 520 14.40 0.63 -29.57
CA PRO A 520 14.02 1.25 -28.30
C PRO A 520 13.46 0.23 -27.30
N THR A 521 13.90 0.30 -26.05
CA THR A 521 13.49 -0.61 -24.97
C THR A 521 13.71 0.05 -23.62
N ASP A 522 12.94 -0.33 -22.61
CA ASP A 522 13.21 0.01 -21.20
C ASP A 522 14.31 -0.88 -20.56
N GLY A 523 14.94 -1.75 -21.35
CA GLY A 523 15.96 -2.70 -20.94
C GLY A 523 15.44 -4.11 -20.66
N VAL A 524 14.12 -4.30 -20.55
CA VAL A 524 13.47 -5.61 -20.35
C VAL A 524 12.38 -5.85 -21.39
N VAL A 525 11.57 -4.85 -21.71
CA VAL A 525 10.48 -4.92 -22.69
C VAL A 525 10.83 -3.98 -23.85
N PRO A 526 10.83 -4.47 -25.11
CA PRO A 526 11.03 -3.62 -26.25
C PRO A 526 9.78 -2.74 -26.48
N LEU A 527 9.98 -1.53 -27.00
CA LEU A 527 8.91 -0.54 -27.16
C LEU A 527 7.75 -1.11 -27.99
N TRP A 528 8.03 -1.79 -29.10
CA TRP A 528 6.99 -2.39 -29.95
C TRP A 528 6.09 -3.39 -29.21
N SER A 529 6.61 -4.06 -28.18
CA SER A 529 5.84 -5.00 -27.36
C SER A 529 5.04 -4.31 -26.26
N ALA A 530 5.51 -3.16 -25.76
CA ALA A 530 4.80 -2.32 -24.81
C ALA A 530 3.68 -1.49 -25.46
N GLN A 531 3.83 -1.17 -26.74
CA GLN A 531 2.82 -0.45 -27.49
C GLN A 531 1.61 -1.32 -27.82
N LEU A 532 0.43 -0.70 -27.80
CA LEU A 532 -0.84 -1.37 -28.06
C LEU A 532 -1.73 -0.47 -28.92
N ALA A 533 -2.19 -0.99 -30.05
CA ALA A 533 -3.10 -0.26 -30.92
C ALA A 533 -4.48 -0.07 -30.27
N GLY A 534 -5.15 1.05 -30.57
CA GLY A 534 -6.52 1.32 -30.10
C GLY A 534 -6.62 1.81 -28.64
N VAL A 535 -5.50 2.17 -28.00
CA VAL A 535 -5.50 2.80 -26.67
C VAL A 535 -5.98 4.25 -26.73
N CYS A 536 -6.57 4.72 -25.64
CA CYS A 536 -7.03 6.10 -25.46
C CYS A 536 -5.86 7.09 -25.27
N SER A 537 -4.76 6.65 -24.64
CA SER A 537 -3.50 7.37 -24.65
C SER A 537 -2.32 6.42 -24.56
N GLU A 538 -1.22 6.84 -25.16
CA GLU A 538 0.09 6.19 -25.07
C GLU A 538 1.12 7.25 -24.67
N ALA A 539 1.88 6.99 -23.61
CA ALA A 539 2.93 7.87 -23.14
C ALA A 539 4.29 7.15 -23.19
N ILE A 540 5.31 7.80 -23.77
CA ILE A 540 6.68 7.29 -23.78
C ILE A 540 7.47 8.03 -22.70
N VAL A 541 8.14 7.29 -21.82
CA VAL A 541 8.88 7.81 -20.66
C VAL A 541 10.34 7.36 -20.74
N ASP A 542 11.28 8.28 -20.51
CA ASP A 542 12.71 7.97 -20.43
C ASP A 542 13.04 7.33 -19.06
N SER A 543 12.83 6.02 -18.95
CA SER A 543 13.00 5.28 -17.70
C SER A 543 13.25 3.79 -17.96
N LYS A 544 14.09 3.19 -17.12
CA LYS A 544 14.36 1.75 -17.15
C LYS A 544 13.19 0.98 -16.54
N HIS A 545 13.03 -0.28 -16.95
CA HIS A 545 11.86 -1.10 -16.60
C HIS A 545 11.54 -1.14 -15.09
N THR A 546 12.58 -1.26 -14.25
CA THR A 546 12.45 -1.37 -12.78
C THR A 546 12.13 -0.05 -12.09
N GLU A 547 12.28 1.09 -12.77
CA GLU A 547 12.00 2.42 -12.23
C GLU A 547 10.66 2.97 -12.69
N LEU A 548 10.01 2.34 -13.67
CA LEU A 548 8.81 2.89 -14.29
C LEU A 548 7.72 3.22 -13.27
N THR A 549 7.51 2.37 -12.27
CA THR A 549 6.51 2.56 -11.19
C THR A 549 6.87 3.69 -10.22
N HIS A 550 8.14 4.09 -10.18
CA HIS A 550 8.68 5.15 -9.32
C HIS A 550 9.10 6.39 -10.12
N ASP A 551 8.83 6.42 -11.43
CA ASP A 551 9.21 7.51 -12.32
C ASP A 551 8.18 8.65 -12.25
N ASN A 552 8.67 9.89 -12.19
CA ASN A 552 7.81 11.06 -12.03
C ASN A 552 6.89 11.30 -13.23
N ALA A 553 7.35 11.02 -14.45
CA ALA A 553 6.51 11.17 -15.64
C ALA A 553 5.45 10.07 -15.68
N THR A 554 5.79 8.83 -15.32
CA THR A 554 4.79 7.75 -15.17
C THR A 554 3.73 8.12 -14.13
N ILE A 555 4.12 8.55 -12.93
CA ILE A 555 3.19 8.89 -11.85
C ILE A 555 2.28 10.07 -12.26
N ARG A 556 2.84 11.08 -12.94
CA ARG A 556 2.04 12.20 -13.48
C ARG A 556 1.05 11.74 -14.55
N GLU A 557 1.44 10.82 -15.42
CA GLU A 557 0.53 10.29 -16.44
C GLU A 557 -0.59 9.46 -15.81
N VAL A 558 -0.29 8.62 -14.81
CA VAL A 558 -1.33 7.93 -14.02
C VAL A 558 -2.26 8.95 -13.34
N ALA A 559 -1.72 9.98 -12.70
CA ALA A 559 -2.52 11.04 -12.08
C ALA A 559 -3.43 11.76 -13.10
N ARG A 560 -2.92 12.06 -14.30
CA ARG A 560 -3.71 12.65 -15.39
C ARG A 560 -4.85 11.73 -15.82
N ILE A 561 -4.57 10.43 -15.97
CA ILE A 561 -5.57 9.42 -16.33
C ILE A 561 -6.66 9.31 -15.26
N LEU A 562 -6.28 9.28 -13.97
CA LEU A 562 -7.23 9.26 -12.85
C LEU A 562 -8.09 10.54 -12.80
N ARG A 563 -7.52 11.73 -13.05
CA ARG A 563 -8.33 12.95 -13.13
C ARG A 563 -9.35 12.89 -14.27
N LEU A 564 -8.90 12.48 -15.46
CA LEU A 564 -9.76 12.33 -16.65
C LEU A 564 -10.93 11.39 -16.37
N HIS A 565 -10.68 10.30 -15.64
CA HIS A 565 -11.69 9.30 -15.31
C HIS A 565 -12.88 9.85 -14.52
N THR A 566 -12.67 10.87 -13.68
CA THR A 566 -13.76 11.52 -12.93
C THR A 566 -14.43 12.68 -13.68
N GLN A 567 -13.80 13.19 -14.75
CA GLN A 567 -14.32 14.32 -15.53
C GLN A 567 -15.25 13.88 -16.67
N CYS A 568 -15.06 12.69 -17.23
CA CYS A 568 -15.88 12.18 -18.33
C CYS A 568 -17.19 11.51 -17.88
N ARG A 569 -17.80 11.99 -16.78
CA ARG A 569 -19.07 11.45 -16.26
C ARG A 569 -20.28 12.04 -16.97
#